data_AF-A0A938Y7Q7-F1
#
_entry.id   AF-A0A938Y7Q7-F1
#
_cell.length_a   1.000
_cell.length_b   1.000
_cell.length_c   1.000
_cell.angle_alpha   90.00
_cell.angle_beta   90.00
_cell.angle_gamma   90.00
#
_symmetry.space_group_name_H-M   'P 1'
#
loop_
_entity.id
_entity.type
_entity.pdbx_description
1 polymer ?
#
loop_
_entity_poly.entity_id
_entity_poly.type
_entity_poly.pdbx_seq_one_letter_code
_entity_poly.pdbx_strand_id
1 'polypeptide(L)'
;MPGPEMRRAIRLQQFLRDKAIQECGGQPGSIDATYNREDQSRFPDLDLIRERGLMEQRAVEQEDQRLEVLDADCPDLVPDIALYDPWVQVQDSWYDVVVSAEQSDPVQAEKPQLADCLASKAKVRIAVADPINEYLQAVNEEVARGVSQARERKLSTAYAACARSYFAALRAELLKSRPDAIDRNREALSGFAAEVVAAGYVP
;
A
#
# COMPACT_ATOMS: atom_id res chain seq x y z
N MET A 1 2.72 8.00 -0.58
CA MET A 1 3.18 8.53 0.73
C MET A 1 2.77 7.55 1.81
N PRO A 2 3.64 7.13 2.75
CA PRO A 2 3.21 6.34 3.89
C PRO A 2 2.30 7.15 4.83
N GLY A 3 1.34 6.48 5.47
CA GLY A 3 0.34 7.07 6.35
C GLY A 3 -1.06 7.23 5.71
N PRO A 4 -1.90 8.13 6.25
CA PRO A 4 -3.31 8.26 5.86
C PRO A 4 -3.56 8.55 4.38
N GLU A 5 -2.61 9.17 3.68
CA GLU A 5 -2.66 9.37 2.23
C GLU A 5 -2.72 8.05 1.46
N MET A 6 -2.12 6.98 1.99
CA MET A 6 -2.23 5.66 1.38
C MET A 6 -3.68 5.16 1.39
N ARG A 7 -4.51 5.49 2.40
CA ARG A 7 -5.94 5.14 2.35
C ARG A 7 -6.64 5.77 1.16
N ARG A 8 -6.29 7.01 0.81
CA ARG A 8 -6.85 7.67 -0.37
C ARG A 8 -6.40 6.99 -1.67
N ALA A 9 -5.13 6.59 -1.74
CA ALA A 9 -4.60 5.82 -2.86
C ALA A 9 -5.31 4.46 -3.00
N ILE A 10 -5.46 3.71 -1.90
CA ILE A 10 -6.17 2.42 -1.87
C ILE A 10 -7.62 2.58 -2.36
N ARG A 11 -8.34 3.60 -1.89
CA ARG A 11 -9.72 3.87 -2.34
C ARG A 11 -9.79 4.16 -3.84
N LEU A 12 -8.84 4.95 -4.36
CA LEU A 12 -8.76 5.26 -5.78
C LEU A 12 -8.44 4.00 -6.60
N GLN A 13 -7.45 3.21 -6.19
CA GLN A 13 -7.11 1.93 -6.82
C GLN A 13 -8.30 0.96 -6.80
N GLN A 14 -9.00 0.88 -5.66
CA GLN A 14 -10.21 0.06 -5.53
C GLN A 14 -11.30 0.51 -6.48
N PHE A 15 -11.55 1.82 -6.59
CA PHE A 15 -12.50 2.36 -7.55
C PHE A 15 -12.14 2.00 -9.00
N LEU A 16 -10.88 2.18 -9.38
CA LEU A 16 -10.38 1.86 -10.72
C LEU A 16 -10.54 0.36 -11.03
N ARG A 17 -10.19 -0.49 -10.08
CA ARG A 17 -10.36 -1.94 -10.19
C ARG A 17 -11.84 -2.33 -10.28
N ASP A 18 -12.70 -1.75 -9.46
CA ASP A 18 -14.15 -2.01 -9.48
C ASP A 18 -14.80 -1.50 -10.77
N LYS A 19 -14.27 -0.43 -11.37
CA LYS A 19 -14.69 0.06 -12.68
C LYS A 19 -14.39 -0.97 -13.77
N ALA A 20 -13.18 -1.52 -13.79
CA ALA A 20 -12.82 -2.58 -14.73
C ALA A 20 -13.64 -3.87 -14.49
N ILE A 21 -13.90 -4.24 -13.22
CA ILE A 21 -14.77 -5.36 -12.86
C ILE A 21 -16.17 -5.17 -13.45
N GLN A 22 -16.73 -3.96 -13.36
CA GLN A 22 -18.04 -3.63 -13.95
C GLN A 22 -18.03 -3.72 -15.48
N GLU A 23 -16.97 -3.22 -16.13
CA GLU A 23 -16.79 -3.30 -17.58
C GLU A 23 -16.74 -4.76 -18.07
N CYS A 24 -16.24 -5.66 -17.22
CA CYS A 24 -16.20 -7.11 -17.45
C CYS A 24 -17.44 -7.87 -16.91
N GLY A 25 -18.57 -7.17 -16.71
CA GLY A 25 -19.85 -7.77 -16.32
C GLY A 25 -19.98 -8.16 -14.85
N GLY A 26 -18.97 -7.88 -14.04
CA GLY A 26 -18.95 -8.15 -12.60
C GLY A 26 -19.68 -7.11 -11.76
N GLN A 27 -19.83 -7.41 -10.48
CA GLN A 27 -20.36 -6.45 -9.50
C GLN A 27 -19.22 -5.73 -8.78
N PRO A 28 -19.28 -4.40 -8.60
CA PRO A 28 -18.26 -3.64 -7.87
C PRO A 28 -18.27 -3.97 -6.38
N GLY A 29 -17.13 -3.82 -5.72
CA GLY A 29 -16.95 -4.02 -4.30
C GLY A 29 -17.28 -2.76 -3.50
N SER A 30 -16.82 -2.73 -2.26
CA SER A 30 -16.83 -1.50 -1.47
C SER A 30 -15.60 -0.68 -1.81
N ILE A 31 -15.79 0.58 -2.20
CA ILE A 31 -14.70 1.55 -2.38
C ILE A 31 -13.91 1.81 -1.09
N ASP A 32 -14.53 1.56 0.08
CA ASP A 32 -13.90 1.64 1.39
C ASP A 32 -13.13 0.38 1.79
N ALA A 33 -13.04 -0.59 0.87
CA ALA A 33 -12.19 -1.74 1.06
C ALA A 33 -10.73 -1.31 1.24
N THR A 34 -10.06 -1.98 2.17
CA THR A 34 -8.68 -1.67 2.53
C THR A 34 -7.74 -2.86 2.36
N TYR A 35 -8.18 -3.94 1.72
CA TYR A 35 -7.39 -5.16 1.58
C TYR A 35 -6.33 -5.09 0.47
N ASN A 36 -6.53 -4.25 -0.54
CA ASN A 36 -5.57 -3.95 -1.61
C ASN A 36 -4.45 -3.02 -1.13
N ARG A 37 -3.66 -3.47 -0.15
CA ARG A 37 -2.54 -2.72 0.43
C ARG A 37 -1.25 -3.04 -0.30
N GLU A 38 -0.97 -2.26 -1.32
CA GLU A 38 0.27 -2.39 -2.07
C GLU A 38 1.47 -1.88 -1.28
N ASP A 39 2.59 -2.59 -1.41
CA ASP A 39 3.91 -2.29 -0.85
C ASP A 39 3.87 -1.66 0.56
N GLN A 40 3.40 -2.45 1.54
CA GLN A 40 3.45 -2.07 2.95
C GLN A 40 4.87 -1.92 3.50
N SER A 41 5.91 -2.25 2.72
CA SER A 41 7.30 -1.98 3.10
C SER A 41 7.68 -0.51 2.93
N ARG A 42 6.99 0.22 2.03
CA ARG A 42 7.27 1.63 1.71
C ARG A 42 6.11 2.58 1.96
N PHE A 43 4.89 2.11 1.77
CA PHE A 43 3.68 2.91 1.88
C PHE A 43 2.69 2.45 2.96
N PRO A 44 3.11 1.96 4.14
CA PRO A 44 2.14 1.50 5.11
C PRO A 44 1.34 2.67 5.71
N ASP A 45 0.05 2.43 5.94
CA ASP A 45 -0.72 3.16 6.94
C ASP A 45 -0.66 2.38 8.26
N LEU A 46 0.18 2.85 9.19
CA LEU A 46 0.40 2.17 10.47
C LEU A 46 -0.83 2.18 11.37
N ASP A 47 -1.71 3.18 11.27
CA ASP A 47 -2.94 3.21 12.06
C ASP A 47 -3.96 2.22 11.50
N LEU A 48 -4.04 2.10 10.17
CA LEU A 48 -4.84 1.07 9.51
C LEU A 48 -4.33 -0.34 9.86
N ILE A 49 -3.01 -0.55 9.83
CA ILE A 49 -2.41 -1.83 10.21
C ILE A 49 -2.70 -2.15 11.68
N ARG A 50 -2.66 -1.15 12.57
CA ARG A 50 -3.04 -1.33 13.98
C ARG A 50 -4.51 -1.69 14.14
N GLU A 51 -5.39 -1.14 13.30
CA GLU A 51 -6.85 -1.33 13.33
C GLU A 51 -7.31 -2.63 12.67
N ARG A 52 -6.65 -3.06 11.60
CA ARG A 52 -7.15 -4.14 10.72
C ARG A 52 -6.15 -5.27 10.48
N GLY A 53 -4.94 -5.18 11.02
CA GLY A 53 -3.88 -6.16 10.80
C GLY A 53 -3.03 -5.79 9.57
N LEU A 54 -1.95 -6.53 9.31
CA LEU A 54 -1.13 -6.37 8.11
C LEU A 54 -1.85 -6.83 6.83
N MET A 55 -2.83 -7.72 6.95
CA MET A 55 -3.61 -8.27 5.85
C MET A 55 -5.06 -8.46 6.28
N GLU A 56 -5.98 -8.44 5.33
CA GLU A 56 -7.41 -8.68 5.54
C GLU A 56 -7.82 -9.92 4.73
N GLN A 57 -7.29 -11.08 5.09
CA GLN A 57 -7.40 -12.34 4.32
C GLN A 57 -8.84 -12.65 3.88
N ARG A 58 -9.82 -12.50 4.78
CA ARG A 58 -11.23 -12.72 4.46
C ARG A 58 -11.75 -11.80 3.36
N ALA A 59 -11.28 -10.56 3.31
CA ALA A 59 -11.72 -9.60 2.30
C ALA A 59 -11.06 -9.88 0.94
N VAL A 60 -9.83 -10.38 0.94
CA VAL A 60 -9.16 -10.93 -0.27
C VAL A 60 -9.96 -12.12 -0.80
N GLU A 61 -10.29 -13.10 0.04
CA GLU A 61 -11.09 -14.28 -0.35
C GLU A 61 -12.47 -13.89 -0.91
N GLN A 62 -13.09 -12.84 -0.37
CA GLN A 62 -14.36 -12.32 -0.87
C GLN A 62 -14.20 -11.65 -2.24
N GLU A 63 -13.09 -10.94 -2.47
CA GLU A 63 -12.78 -10.41 -3.78
C GLU A 63 -12.53 -11.53 -4.79
N ASP A 64 -11.71 -12.52 -4.46
CA ASP A 64 -11.42 -13.67 -5.32
C ASP A 64 -12.71 -14.36 -5.79
N GLN A 65 -13.66 -14.60 -4.88
CA GLN A 65 -14.98 -15.14 -5.20
C GLN A 65 -15.81 -14.27 -6.17
N ARG A 66 -15.65 -12.94 -6.11
CA ARG A 66 -16.28 -12.02 -7.06
C ARG A 66 -15.60 -12.05 -8.43
N LEU A 67 -14.30 -12.31 -8.47
CA LEU A 67 -13.53 -12.36 -9.71
C LEU A 67 -13.75 -13.67 -10.48
N GLU A 68 -14.09 -14.76 -9.79
CA GLU A 68 -14.40 -16.07 -10.40
C GLU A 68 -15.56 -16.04 -11.40
N VAL A 69 -16.46 -15.06 -11.31
CA VAL A 69 -17.66 -14.95 -12.17
C VAL A 69 -17.48 -14.00 -13.35
N LEU A 70 -16.28 -13.44 -13.55
CA LEU A 70 -16.00 -12.54 -14.66
C LEU A 70 -15.89 -13.28 -15.98
N ASP A 71 -16.14 -12.56 -17.08
CA ASP A 71 -15.95 -13.09 -18.42
C ASP A 71 -14.48 -13.52 -18.63
N ALA A 72 -14.29 -14.74 -19.15
CA ALA A 72 -12.97 -15.35 -19.34
C ALA A 72 -12.05 -14.57 -20.29
N ASP A 73 -12.62 -13.69 -21.11
CA ASP A 73 -11.91 -12.83 -22.05
C ASP A 73 -11.49 -11.47 -21.44
N CYS A 74 -11.62 -11.29 -20.12
CA CYS A 74 -11.17 -10.10 -19.39
C CYS A 74 -9.89 -10.37 -18.56
N PRO A 75 -8.69 -10.32 -19.17
CA PRO A 75 -7.49 -10.78 -18.49
C PRO A 75 -6.87 -9.78 -17.49
N ASP A 76 -7.08 -8.47 -17.61
CA ASP A 76 -6.17 -7.52 -16.95
C ASP A 76 -6.82 -6.50 -16.00
N LEU A 77 -8.16 -6.49 -15.83
CA LEU A 77 -8.88 -5.56 -14.95
C LEU A 77 -8.36 -4.11 -15.00
N VAL A 78 -7.97 -3.66 -16.20
CA VAL A 78 -7.56 -2.29 -16.48
C VAL A 78 -8.82 -1.51 -16.88
N PRO A 79 -9.16 -0.41 -16.20
CA PRO A 79 -10.35 0.36 -16.54
C PRO A 79 -10.16 1.12 -17.85
N ASP A 80 -11.25 1.32 -18.60
CA ASP A 80 -11.27 2.20 -19.78
C ASP A 80 -11.22 3.69 -19.38
N ILE A 81 -10.04 4.14 -18.93
CA ILE A 81 -9.73 5.53 -18.56
C ILE A 81 -8.48 5.96 -19.30
N ALA A 82 -8.62 6.96 -20.18
CA ALA A 82 -7.57 7.36 -21.13
C ALA A 82 -6.26 7.78 -20.45
N LEU A 83 -6.34 8.41 -19.28
CA LEU A 83 -5.16 8.86 -18.52
C LEU A 83 -4.71 7.86 -17.43
N TYR A 84 -5.20 6.62 -17.45
CA TYR A 84 -4.76 5.58 -16.51
C TYR A 84 -3.27 5.27 -16.64
N ASP A 85 -2.79 4.91 -17.84
CA ASP A 85 -1.37 4.58 -18.06
C ASP A 85 -0.43 5.77 -17.74
N PRO A 86 -0.72 7.01 -18.18
CA PRO A 86 0.04 8.18 -17.72
C PRO A 86 0.07 8.33 -16.20
N TRP A 87 -1.05 8.07 -15.50
CA TRP A 87 -1.08 8.12 -14.04
C TRP A 87 -0.24 7.01 -13.39
N VAL A 88 -0.24 5.80 -13.95
CA VAL A 88 0.64 4.70 -13.51
C VAL A 88 2.11 5.11 -13.65
N GLN A 89 2.51 5.70 -14.77
CA GLN A 89 3.88 6.19 -14.97
C GLN A 89 4.30 7.24 -13.95
N VAL A 90 3.37 8.11 -13.51
CA VAL A 90 3.64 9.06 -12.42
C VAL A 90 3.94 8.32 -11.11
N GLN A 91 3.22 7.24 -10.81
CA GLN A 91 3.49 6.42 -9.62
C GLN A 91 4.85 5.72 -9.69
N ASP A 92 5.23 5.17 -10.85
CA ASP A 92 6.54 4.56 -11.06
C ASP A 92 7.67 5.58 -10.84
N SER A 93 7.51 6.79 -11.40
CA SER A 93 8.49 7.87 -11.20
C SER A 93 8.59 8.32 -9.73
N TRP A 94 7.48 8.21 -8.99
CA TRP A 94 7.47 8.50 -7.56
C TRP A 94 8.16 7.41 -6.75
N TYR A 95 8.11 6.15 -7.21
CA TYR A 95 8.80 5.04 -6.56
C TYR A 95 10.31 5.26 -6.51
N ASP A 96 10.92 5.77 -7.58
CA ASP A 96 12.35 6.12 -7.60
C ASP A 96 12.71 7.18 -6.55
N VAL A 97 11.82 8.17 -6.36
CA VAL A 97 11.97 9.19 -5.30
C VAL A 97 11.94 8.55 -3.92
N VAL A 98 11.10 7.53 -3.74
CA VAL A 98 10.99 6.80 -2.48
C VAL A 98 12.24 5.98 -2.21
N VAL A 99 12.71 5.21 -3.18
CA VAL A 99 13.96 4.45 -3.06
C VAL A 99 15.13 5.37 -2.71
N SER A 100 15.20 6.56 -3.32
CA SER A 100 16.22 7.55 -2.98
C SER A 100 16.06 8.11 -1.56
N ALA A 101 14.83 8.46 -1.15
CA ALA A 101 14.55 8.98 0.20
C ALA A 101 14.86 7.95 1.29
N GLU A 102 14.63 6.66 1.02
CA GLU A 102 15.00 5.56 1.92
C GLU A 102 16.50 5.55 2.21
N GLN A 103 17.35 5.97 1.26
CA GLN A 103 18.81 6.01 1.45
C GLN A 103 19.32 7.26 2.18
N SER A 104 18.45 8.20 2.53
CA SER A 104 18.86 9.41 3.24
C SER A 104 19.35 9.10 4.67
N ASP A 105 20.31 9.89 5.17
CA ASP A 105 20.86 9.73 6.52
C ASP A 105 19.79 9.70 7.61
N PRO A 106 18.76 10.59 7.62
CA PRO A 106 17.72 10.56 8.64
C PRO A 106 16.91 9.25 8.65
N VAL A 107 16.66 8.65 7.48
CA VAL A 107 15.90 7.40 7.37
C VAL A 107 16.77 6.20 7.74
N GLN A 108 18.01 6.17 7.28
CA GLN A 108 18.95 5.10 7.60
C GLN A 108 19.29 5.06 9.10
N ALA A 109 19.34 6.22 9.76
CA ALA A 109 19.58 6.32 11.20
C ALA A 109 18.50 5.62 12.06
N GLU A 110 17.29 5.45 11.54
CA GLU A 110 16.18 4.78 12.26
C GLU A 110 16.28 3.25 12.21
N LYS A 111 17.04 2.69 11.25
CA LYS A 111 17.07 1.24 11.00
C LYS A 111 17.56 0.40 12.19
N PRO A 112 18.61 0.77 12.95
CA PRO A 112 19.05 -0.04 14.09
C PRO A 112 17.96 -0.20 15.16
N GLN A 113 17.35 0.92 15.58
CA GLN A 113 16.29 0.91 16.59
C GLN A 113 15.05 0.17 16.10
N LEU A 114 14.71 0.33 14.83
CA LEU A 114 13.62 -0.39 14.19
C LEU A 114 13.85 -1.91 14.23
N ALA A 115 15.03 -2.37 13.78
CA ALA A 115 15.41 -3.78 13.77
C ALA A 115 15.32 -4.39 15.18
N ASP A 116 15.88 -3.72 16.19
CA ASP A 116 15.87 -4.17 17.57
C ASP A 116 14.44 -4.29 18.13
N CYS A 117 13.59 -3.30 17.86
CA CYS A 117 12.19 -3.31 18.29
C CYS A 117 11.43 -4.47 17.65
N LEU A 118 11.56 -4.63 16.32
CA LEU A 118 10.88 -5.68 15.56
C LEU A 118 11.35 -7.08 15.99
N ALA A 119 12.66 -7.30 16.10
CA ALA A 119 13.24 -8.56 16.56
C ALA A 119 12.74 -8.94 17.97
N SER A 120 12.72 -7.98 18.89
CA SER A 120 12.25 -8.19 20.26
C SER A 120 10.77 -8.60 20.33
N LYS A 121 9.93 -8.02 19.47
CA LYS A 121 8.47 -8.27 19.45
C LYS A 121 8.09 -9.54 18.69
N ALA A 122 8.72 -9.82 17.56
CA ALA A 122 8.45 -11.02 16.77
C ALA A 122 9.20 -12.27 17.29
N LYS A 123 10.28 -12.11 18.07
CA LYS A 123 11.15 -13.22 18.54
C LYS A 123 11.89 -13.90 17.39
N VAL A 124 12.26 -13.12 16.39
CA VAL A 124 13.09 -13.55 15.25
C VAL A 124 14.28 -12.61 15.11
N ARG A 125 15.32 -13.04 14.40
CA ARG A 125 16.43 -12.16 14.03
C ARG A 125 15.97 -11.28 12.88
N ILE A 126 16.18 -9.97 13.01
CA ILE A 126 15.91 -8.96 11.98
C ILE A 126 17.23 -8.22 11.73
N ALA A 127 17.70 -8.19 10.49
CA ALA A 127 18.90 -7.48 10.12
C ALA A 127 18.63 -5.97 10.01
N VAL A 128 19.66 -5.20 10.36
CA VAL A 128 19.63 -3.74 10.30
C VAL A 128 19.62 -3.23 8.85
N ALA A 129 20.11 -4.02 7.89
CA ALA A 129 20.20 -3.58 6.49
C ALA A 129 18.82 -3.31 5.89
N ASP A 130 17.85 -4.20 6.14
CA ASP A 130 16.48 -4.12 5.65
C ASP A 130 15.46 -4.66 6.67
N PRO A 131 15.25 -3.93 7.79
CA PRO A 131 14.46 -4.45 8.90
C PRO A 131 12.97 -4.58 8.58
N ILE A 132 12.47 -3.80 7.63
CA ILE A 132 11.06 -3.84 7.24
C ILE A 132 10.77 -5.10 6.44
N ASN A 133 11.52 -5.37 5.35
CA ASN A 133 11.24 -6.52 4.51
C ASN A 133 11.51 -7.83 5.24
N GLU A 134 12.59 -7.92 6.03
CA GLU A 134 12.85 -9.12 6.84
C GLU A 134 11.71 -9.41 7.83
N TYR A 135 11.14 -8.37 8.45
CA TYR A 135 10.02 -8.54 9.35
C TYR A 135 8.75 -8.98 8.61
N LEU A 136 8.40 -8.32 7.51
CA LEU A 136 7.22 -8.68 6.71
C LEU A 136 7.34 -10.10 6.17
N GLN A 137 8.53 -10.52 5.73
CA GLN A 137 8.80 -11.90 5.34
C GLN A 137 8.59 -12.87 6.49
N ALA A 138 9.14 -12.59 7.68
CA ALA A 138 8.95 -13.44 8.85
C ALA A 138 7.46 -13.58 9.25
N VAL A 139 6.69 -12.49 9.15
CA VAL A 139 5.24 -12.52 9.38
C VAL A 139 4.55 -13.39 8.32
N ASN A 140 4.87 -13.22 7.04
CA ASN A 140 4.29 -14.03 5.96
C ASN A 140 4.57 -15.53 6.17
N GLU A 141 5.76 -15.89 6.63
CA GLU A 141 6.10 -17.27 6.98
C GLU A 141 5.30 -17.79 8.18
N GLU A 142 5.05 -16.98 9.21
CA GLU A 142 4.18 -17.38 10.33
C GLU A 142 2.72 -17.57 9.87
N VAL A 143 2.21 -16.66 9.03
CA VAL A 143 0.86 -16.74 8.43
C VAL A 143 0.70 -18.00 7.60
N ALA A 144 1.65 -18.29 6.71
CA ALA A 144 1.64 -19.50 5.89
C ALA A 144 1.65 -20.80 6.72
N ARG A 145 2.17 -20.76 7.96
CA ARG A 145 2.16 -21.90 8.89
C ARG A 145 0.87 -22.01 9.73
N GLY A 146 -0.13 -21.16 9.49
CA GLY A 146 -1.42 -21.22 10.17
C GLY A 146 -1.39 -20.68 11.61
N VAL A 147 -0.64 -19.60 11.83
CA VAL A 147 -0.62 -18.89 13.11
C VAL A 147 -2.01 -18.37 13.50
N SER A 148 -2.29 -18.26 14.81
CA SER A 148 -3.59 -17.76 15.28
C SER A 148 -3.80 -16.27 14.95
N GLN A 149 -5.05 -15.87 14.71
CA GLN A 149 -5.44 -14.46 14.52
C GLN A 149 -4.95 -13.55 15.66
N ALA A 150 -4.95 -14.06 16.91
CA ALA A 150 -4.44 -13.31 18.06
C ALA A 150 -2.95 -12.99 17.95
N ARG A 151 -2.16 -13.90 17.38
CA ARG A 151 -0.73 -13.70 17.14
C ARG A 151 -0.48 -12.81 15.91
N GLU A 152 -1.21 -12.99 14.81
CA GLU A 152 -1.17 -12.05 13.67
C GLU A 152 -1.45 -10.62 14.11
N ARG A 153 -2.45 -10.45 14.99
CA ARG A 153 -2.80 -9.12 15.50
C ARG A 153 -1.71 -8.52 16.38
N LYS A 154 -1.03 -9.34 17.19
CA LYS A 154 0.14 -8.91 17.97
C LYS A 154 1.30 -8.50 17.05
N LEU A 155 1.57 -9.26 15.98
CA LEU A 155 2.60 -8.94 14.99
C LEU A 155 2.28 -7.63 14.26
N SER A 156 1.04 -7.44 13.85
CA SER A 156 0.59 -6.20 13.18
C SER A 156 0.72 -4.98 14.11
N THR A 157 0.33 -5.14 15.38
CA THR A 157 0.45 -4.07 16.40
C THR A 157 1.92 -3.73 16.67
N ALA A 158 2.80 -4.74 16.71
CA ALA A 158 4.23 -4.54 16.88
C ALA A 158 4.83 -3.77 15.70
N TYR A 159 4.50 -4.14 14.46
CA TYR A 159 4.94 -3.42 13.27
C TYR A 159 4.52 -1.95 13.32
N ALA A 160 3.23 -1.69 13.56
CA ALA A 160 2.68 -0.33 13.65
C ALA A 160 3.30 0.51 14.78
N ALA A 161 3.80 -0.10 15.84
CA ALA A 161 4.45 0.60 16.95
C ALA A 161 5.95 0.84 16.66
N CYS A 162 6.67 -0.18 16.23
CA CYS A 162 8.12 -0.13 16.01
C CYS A 162 8.48 0.72 14.79
N ALA A 163 7.69 0.68 13.72
CA ALA A 163 8.02 1.35 12.45
C ALA A 163 7.64 2.84 12.41
N ARG A 164 7.06 3.38 13.50
CA ARG A 164 6.54 4.75 13.52
C ARG A 164 7.59 5.81 13.22
N SER A 165 8.76 5.73 13.86
CA SER A 165 9.83 6.72 13.67
C SER A 165 10.46 6.62 12.28
N TYR A 166 10.74 5.40 11.81
CA TYR A 166 11.22 5.14 10.46
C TYR A 166 10.31 5.75 9.38
N PHE A 167 9.00 5.44 9.42
CA PHE A 167 8.07 5.99 8.42
C PHE A 167 7.80 7.49 8.61
N ALA A 168 7.96 8.03 9.81
CA ALA A 168 7.92 9.48 10.02
C ALA A 168 9.12 10.18 9.37
N ALA A 169 10.33 9.62 9.51
CA ALA A 169 11.53 10.11 8.84
C ALA A 169 11.39 10.01 7.30
N LEU A 170 10.97 8.84 6.79
CA LEU A 170 10.76 8.66 5.35
C LEU A 170 9.74 9.65 4.80
N ARG A 171 8.62 9.83 5.51
CA ARG A 171 7.60 10.82 5.15
C ARG A 171 8.18 12.24 5.12
N ALA A 172 9.00 12.62 6.08
CA ALA A 172 9.60 13.94 6.14
C ALA A 172 10.51 14.20 4.92
N GLU A 173 11.28 13.20 4.49
CA GLU A 173 12.12 13.31 3.27
C GLU A 173 11.27 13.39 2.00
N LEU A 174 10.26 12.54 1.87
CA LEU A 174 9.35 12.56 0.73
C LEU A 174 8.60 13.90 0.59
N LEU A 175 8.23 14.53 1.69
CA LEU A 175 7.56 15.83 1.68
C LEU A 175 8.42 16.94 1.06
N LYS A 176 9.76 16.81 1.08
CA LYS A 176 10.66 17.78 0.42
C LYS A 176 10.56 17.69 -1.10
N SER A 177 10.46 16.48 -1.64
CA SER A 177 10.41 16.21 -3.09
C SER A 177 8.99 16.28 -3.67
N ARG A 178 7.97 16.22 -2.83
CA ARG A 178 6.56 16.15 -3.25
C ARG A 178 6.10 17.34 -4.11
N PRO A 179 6.41 18.62 -3.77
CA PRO A 179 5.97 19.75 -4.60
C PRO A 179 6.50 19.65 -6.03
N ASP A 180 7.80 19.40 -6.20
CA ASP A 180 8.43 19.27 -7.52
C ASP A 180 7.91 18.06 -8.30
N ALA A 181 7.58 16.96 -7.62
CA ALA A 181 6.95 15.81 -8.25
C ALA A 181 5.52 16.11 -8.73
N ILE A 182 4.74 16.86 -7.95
CA ILE A 182 3.40 17.31 -8.35
C ILE A 182 3.49 18.28 -9.53
N ASP A 183 4.40 19.25 -9.47
CA ASP A 183 4.52 20.27 -10.51
C ASP A 183 4.98 19.68 -11.85
N ARG A 184 5.96 18.77 -11.83
CA ARG A 184 6.41 18.06 -13.05
C ARG A 184 5.33 17.21 -13.69
N ASN A 185 4.40 16.67 -12.90
CA ASN A 185 3.35 15.76 -13.36
C ASN A 185 1.96 16.40 -13.34
N ARG A 186 1.86 17.73 -13.25
CA ARG A 186 0.61 18.44 -12.96
C ARG A 186 -0.48 18.13 -13.99
N GLU A 187 -0.14 18.09 -15.27
CA GLU A 187 -1.08 17.83 -16.36
C GLU A 187 -1.66 16.41 -16.25
N ALA A 188 -0.80 15.39 -16.15
CA ALA A 188 -1.22 14.00 -15.97
C ALA A 188 -2.08 13.81 -14.72
N LEU A 189 -1.65 14.38 -13.58
CA LEU A 189 -2.38 14.28 -12.31
C LEU A 189 -3.74 14.99 -12.35
N SER A 190 -3.81 16.19 -12.93
CA SER A 190 -5.05 16.97 -12.99
C SER A 190 -6.02 16.41 -14.01
N GLY A 191 -5.53 15.97 -15.17
CA GLY A 191 -6.33 15.32 -16.20
C GLY A 191 -6.90 14.01 -15.69
N PHE A 192 -6.07 13.15 -15.09
CA PHE A 192 -6.54 11.89 -14.50
C PHE A 192 -7.58 12.13 -13.40
N ALA A 193 -7.35 13.12 -12.51
CA ALA A 193 -8.32 13.48 -11.49
C ALA A 193 -9.68 13.89 -12.08
N ALA A 194 -9.70 14.61 -13.20
CA ALA A 194 -10.94 14.98 -13.88
C ALA A 194 -11.64 13.76 -14.50
N GLU A 195 -10.90 12.83 -15.10
CA GLU A 195 -11.46 11.61 -15.69
C GLU A 195 -12.05 10.67 -14.65
N VAL A 196 -11.36 10.43 -13.52
CA VAL A 196 -11.91 9.56 -12.48
C VAL A 196 -13.16 10.14 -11.84
N VAL A 197 -13.23 11.47 -11.68
CA VAL A 197 -14.46 12.15 -11.22
C VAL A 197 -15.58 12.01 -12.24
N ALA A 198 -15.30 12.18 -13.53
CA ALA A 198 -16.27 11.97 -14.61
C ALA A 198 -16.75 10.51 -14.67
N ALA A 199 -15.89 9.55 -14.33
CA ALA A 199 -16.21 8.14 -14.21
C ALA A 199 -17.02 7.80 -12.94
N GLY A 200 -17.21 8.75 -12.02
CA GLY A 200 -18.06 8.61 -10.84
C GLY A 200 -17.31 8.48 -9.50
N TYR A 201 -16.00 8.68 -9.47
CA TYR A 201 -15.24 8.71 -8.21
C TYR A 201 -15.62 9.95 -7.39
N VAL A 202 -16.07 9.73 -6.15
CA VAL A 202 -16.35 10.78 -5.16
C VAL A 202 -15.39 10.61 -3.98
N PRO A 203 -14.45 11.55 -3.74
CA PRO A 203 -13.43 11.47 -2.68
C PRO A 203 -13.96 11.39 -1.25
#